data_AF-A0A960BW44-F1
#
_entry.id   AF-A0A960BW44-F1
#
_cell.length_a   1.000
_cell.length_b   1.000
_cell.length_c   1.000
_cell.angle_alpha   90.00
_cell.angle_beta   90.00
_cell.angle_gamma   90.00
#
_symmetry.space_group_name_H-M   'P 1'
#
loop_
_entity.id
_entity.type
_entity.pdbx_description
1 polymer ?
#
loop_
_entity_poly.entity_id
_entity_poly.type
_entity_poly.pdbx_seq_one_letter_code
_entity_poly.pdbx_strand_id
1 'polypeptide(L)'
;MTEVSERPGGEPADPEVPDDGPTVAEGGEGVPQAKGAVHASSARRALLLTALGGLLIAGIAIAVPIGMKTPLGDLTGPELPGLAANQTFVDATAGDCLNWPDNEPDAAAIVDCTGDHRFEVAEAIDLRAYPGSEYGPDAEPPSPARIQQISLEQCEPAVERYLGDRYDPNSKFSISLLWAGDAAWKQSGERRMLCGLQLPGPGNQQAVFKGKIVDLDQSKVWSPGTCLGIDPATNQPTDVPVDCSVPHAMEVTGAVNLAEKFPDGLPSEPDQDAFIKEACNRLTDAYLAPVELRDTTLTLIYSTVSLPSWTAGSRQVGCSIGATLGNGGWATLINSAKGPLLINGQPPIPPPDIPEERLGLPLPPMSFAPQAPG
;
A
#
# COMPACT_ATOMS: atom_id res chain seq x y z
N MET A 1 -40.23 -27.06 -58.17
CA MET A 1 -39.61 -25.78 -58.58
C MET A 1 -38.11 -26.03 -58.63
N THR A 2 -37.59 -25.89 -59.84
CA THR A 2 -36.28 -26.27 -60.42
C THR A 2 -35.15 -25.35 -59.92
N GLU A 3 -33.95 -25.88 -59.61
CA GLU A 3 -32.63 -25.73 -60.34
C GLU A 3 -32.06 -24.29 -60.35
N VAL A 4 -30.76 -23.91 -60.33
CA VAL A 4 -29.41 -24.54 -60.41
C VAL A 4 -28.34 -23.41 -60.23
N SER A 5 -27.08 -23.80 -59.92
CA SER A 5 -25.75 -23.19 -60.27
C SER A 5 -25.05 -21.97 -59.61
N GLU A 6 -23.80 -22.28 -59.19
CA GLU A 6 -22.47 -21.67 -59.49
C GLU A 6 -21.93 -20.36 -58.83
N ARG A 7 -20.70 -20.49 -58.30
CA ARG A 7 -19.64 -19.47 -58.01
C ARG A 7 -19.00 -18.95 -59.34
N PRO A 8 -18.05 -17.95 -59.43
CA PRO A 8 -17.03 -17.50 -58.45
C PRO A 8 -16.56 -16.00 -58.48
N GLY A 9 -15.60 -15.63 -57.59
CA GLY A 9 -14.45 -14.77 -57.94
C GLY A 9 -14.32 -13.37 -57.28
N GLY A 10 -13.11 -13.08 -56.73
CA GLY A 10 -12.47 -11.75 -56.82
C GLY A 10 -12.11 -11.01 -55.52
N GLU A 11 -10.81 -10.95 -55.20
CA GLU A 11 -10.14 -10.07 -54.21
C GLU A 11 -10.16 -8.58 -54.63
N PRO A 12 -9.91 -7.62 -53.71
CA PRO A 12 -8.69 -6.82 -53.87
C PRO A 12 -7.96 -6.44 -52.57
N ALA A 13 -6.68 -6.08 -52.73
CA ALA A 13 -5.72 -5.65 -51.72
C ALA A 13 -5.78 -4.13 -51.41
N ASP A 14 -5.41 -3.74 -50.19
CA ASP A 14 -5.11 -2.36 -49.79
C ASP A 14 -3.62 -2.22 -49.39
N PRO A 15 -2.92 -1.13 -49.77
CA PRO A 15 -1.51 -0.91 -49.45
C PRO A 15 -1.27 -0.01 -48.23
N GLU A 16 -0.10 -0.22 -47.61
CA GLU A 16 0.51 0.50 -46.48
C GLU A 16 0.79 2.00 -46.73
N VAL A 17 0.74 2.80 -45.66
CA VAL A 17 1.26 4.18 -45.57
C VAL A 17 2.24 4.26 -44.37
N PRO A 18 3.48 4.76 -44.54
CA PRO A 18 4.46 4.85 -43.46
C PRO A 18 4.56 6.23 -42.77
N ASP A 19 5.18 6.15 -41.60
CA ASP A 19 5.58 7.16 -40.60
C ASP A 19 6.75 8.06 -41.06
N ASP A 20 6.79 9.31 -40.60
CA ASP A 20 8.01 10.14 -40.58
C ASP A 20 7.90 11.29 -39.56
N GLY A 21 8.88 11.35 -38.65
CA GLY A 21 8.97 12.27 -37.51
C GLY A 21 9.54 13.67 -37.81
N PRO A 22 9.79 14.51 -36.77
CA PRO A 22 10.22 15.89 -36.98
C PRO A 22 11.74 16.09 -36.77
N THR A 23 12.34 16.88 -37.67
CA THR A 23 13.74 17.38 -37.58
C THR A 23 13.82 18.84 -37.13
N VAL A 24 14.92 19.12 -36.41
CA VAL A 24 15.35 20.36 -35.75
C VAL A 24 15.95 21.38 -36.75
N ALA A 25 15.85 22.70 -36.49
CA ALA A 25 16.90 23.70 -36.79
C ALA A 25 16.65 25.09 -36.16
N GLU A 26 17.76 25.76 -35.85
CA GLU A 26 18.00 26.96 -35.02
C GLU A 26 17.80 28.33 -35.71
N GLY A 27 17.75 29.41 -34.89
CA GLY A 27 18.60 30.59 -35.09
C GLY A 27 17.95 31.98 -35.33
N GLY A 28 18.32 32.98 -34.50
CA GLY A 28 18.49 34.39 -34.95
C GLY A 28 17.84 35.51 -34.12
N GLU A 29 18.66 36.28 -33.38
CA GLU A 29 18.33 37.56 -32.74
C GLU A 29 18.15 38.73 -33.72
N GLY A 30 17.30 39.72 -33.38
CA GLY A 30 17.25 41.04 -34.04
C GLY A 30 16.04 41.93 -33.66
N VAL A 31 16.29 43.02 -32.93
CA VAL A 31 15.39 44.17 -32.61
C VAL A 31 15.88 45.37 -33.47
N PRO A 32 15.11 46.39 -33.99
CA PRO A 32 14.13 47.24 -33.26
C PRO A 32 12.90 47.85 -34.02
N GLN A 33 11.85 48.11 -33.22
CA GLN A 33 11.03 49.35 -33.06
C GLN A 33 10.60 50.23 -34.28
N ALA A 34 9.28 50.39 -34.48
CA ALA A 34 8.68 51.62 -35.04
C ALA A 34 7.20 51.81 -34.62
N LYS A 35 6.82 53.07 -34.36
CA LYS A 35 5.53 53.56 -33.82
C LYS A 35 4.55 53.94 -34.94
N GLY A 36 3.25 53.93 -34.64
CA GLY A 36 2.21 54.65 -35.39
C GLY A 36 0.86 53.92 -35.37
N ALA A 37 -0.02 54.20 -34.42
CA ALA A 37 -1.13 55.17 -34.55
C ALA A 37 -2.18 54.79 -35.62
N VAL A 38 -3.32 54.26 -35.18
CA VAL A 38 -4.55 54.15 -35.97
C VAL A 38 -5.65 54.98 -35.33
N HIS A 39 -6.10 56.01 -36.06
CA HIS A 39 -7.27 56.81 -35.75
C HIS A 39 -8.53 56.20 -36.40
N ALA A 40 -9.49 55.90 -35.53
CA ALA A 40 -10.94 56.08 -35.62
C ALA A 40 -11.67 56.15 -36.98
N SER A 41 -12.78 55.41 -37.09
CA SER A 41 -14.08 56.07 -37.28
C SER A 41 -15.25 55.19 -36.83
N SER A 42 -16.20 55.85 -36.18
CA SER A 42 -17.37 55.38 -35.45
C SER A 42 -18.66 55.41 -36.26
N ALA A 43 -19.58 54.47 -36.00
CA ALA A 43 -21.04 54.63 -36.10
C ALA A 43 -21.70 53.59 -35.18
N ARG A 44 -22.05 53.86 -33.91
CA ARG A 44 -23.21 54.60 -33.36
C ARG A 44 -24.58 54.27 -33.97
N ARG A 45 -25.33 53.39 -33.30
CA ARG A 45 -26.67 53.60 -32.65
C ARG A 45 -27.33 52.22 -32.44
N ALA A 46 -27.42 51.73 -31.19
CA ALA A 46 -28.50 51.98 -30.22
C ALA A 46 -29.74 51.14 -30.57
N LEU A 47 -30.43 50.39 -29.69
CA LEU A 47 -30.60 50.36 -28.23
C LEU A 47 -31.52 49.13 -28.00
N LEU A 48 -31.39 48.28 -26.97
CA LEU A 48 -32.11 48.42 -25.69
C LEU A 48 -31.76 47.26 -24.74
N LEU A 49 -31.68 47.61 -23.46
CA LEU A 49 -31.40 46.82 -22.27
C LEU A 49 -32.66 46.18 -21.68
N THR A 50 -32.53 44.96 -21.16
CA THR A 50 -33.08 44.43 -19.89
C THR A 50 -32.49 43.01 -19.72
N ALA A 51 -32.29 42.42 -18.55
CA ALA A 51 -32.11 42.81 -17.17
C ALA A 51 -31.68 41.51 -16.45
N LEU A 52 -30.85 41.60 -15.42
CA LEU A 52 -30.70 40.63 -14.32
C LEU A 52 -30.77 39.12 -14.63
N GLY A 53 -29.59 38.49 -14.69
CA GLY A 53 -29.43 37.02 -14.67
C GLY A 53 -28.39 36.57 -13.65
N GLY A 54 -28.36 37.20 -12.47
CA GLY A 54 -27.74 36.60 -11.30
C GLY A 54 -28.69 35.54 -10.74
N LEU A 55 -28.36 34.27 -10.98
CA LEU A 55 -28.91 33.15 -10.23
C LEU A 55 -27.83 32.09 -10.09
N LEU A 56 -27.18 32.14 -8.93
CA LEU A 56 -26.93 31.01 -8.04
C LEU A 56 -26.97 29.63 -8.74
N ILE A 57 -25.81 29.16 -9.21
CA ILE A 57 -25.60 27.72 -9.25
C ILE A 57 -25.33 27.31 -7.81
N ALA A 58 -26.41 26.96 -7.11
CA ALA A 58 -26.34 26.24 -5.85
C ALA A 58 -25.51 24.98 -6.09
N GLY A 59 -24.26 25.01 -5.62
CA GLY A 59 -23.42 23.84 -5.50
C GLY A 59 -24.10 22.86 -4.56
N ILE A 60 -24.84 21.91 -5.12
CA ILE A 60 -25.17 20.68 -4.42
C ILE A 60 -23.85 19.92 -4.36
N ALA A 61 -23.14 20.08 -3.25
CA ALA A 61 -22.13 19.14 -2.82
C ALA A 61 -22.86 17.80 -2.59
N ILE A 62 -22.97 17.00 -3.64
CA ILE A 62 -23.20 15.58 -3.48
C ILE A 62 -21.91 15.08 -2.85
N ALA A 63 -21.93 14.95 -1.52
CA ALA A 63 -20.97 14.17 -0.78
C ALA A 63 -21.12 12.71 -1.25
N VAL A 64 -20.50 12.38 -2.36
CA VAL A 64 -20.17 11.00 -2.66
C VAL A 64 -18.94 10.70 -1.82
N PRO A 65 -18.97 9.73 -0.89
CA PRO A 65 -17.77 9.25 -0.25
C PRO A 65 -17.05 8.38 -1.29
N ILE A 66 -16.48 9.00 -2.32
CA ILE A 66 -15.46 8.34 -3.12
C ILE A 66 -14.21 8.43 -2.28
N GLY A 67 -14.09 7.53 -1.31
CA GLY A 67 -12.77 7.11 -0.84
C GLY A 67 -12.08 6.49 -2.05
N MET A 68 -11.42 7.32 -2.86
CA MET A 68 -10.33 6.84 -3.70
C MET A 68 -9.28 6.31 -2.74
N LYS A 69 -9.39 5.02 -2.42
CA LYS A 69 -8.31 4.27 -1.81
C LYS A 69 -7.23 4.17 -2.87
N THR A 70 -6.33 5.14 -2.85
CA THR A 70 -4.99 4.90 -3.37
C THR A 70 -4.40 3.74 -2.56
N PRO A 71 -3.52 2.93 -3.15
CA PRO A 71 -2.76 1.92 -2.40
C PRO A 71 -1.94 2.52 -1.24
N LEU A 72 -1.87 3.85 -1.12
CA LEU A 72 -1.19 4.61 -0.06
C LEU A 72 -1.90 4.56 1.31
N GLY A 73 -3.19 4.23 1.37
CA GLY A 73 -3.91 4.17 2.66
C GLY A 73 -3.44 3.06 3.61
N ASP A 74 -2.72 2.07 3.07
CA ASP A 74 -2.13 0.95 3.81
C ASP A 74 -0.70 1.25 4.32
N LEU A 75 -0.13 2.40 3.95
CA LEU A 75 1.22 2.81 4.33
C LEU A 75 1.27 3.55 5.67
N THR A 76 0.13 4.10 6.10
CA THR A 76 0.01 4.83 7.36
C THR A 76 -0.30 3.87 8.50
N GLY A 77 0.65 3.74 9.42
CA GLY A 77 0.47 2.96 10.63
C GLY A 77 -0.61 3.55 11.56
N PRO A 78 -1.02 2.78 12.58
CA PRO A 78 -2.01 3.23 13.55
C PRO A 78 -1.66 4.58 14.20
N GLU A 79 -2.66 5.47 14.29
CA GLU A 79 -2.52 6.81 14.88
C GLU A 79 -2.07 6.73 16.34
N LEU A 80 -1.10 7.57 16.69
CA LEU A 80 -0.61 7.69 18.04
C LEU A 80 -1.36 8.81 18.78
N PRO A 81 -1.89 8.54 19.99
CA PRO A 81 -2.23 9.60 20.93
C PRO A 81 -1.00 10.50 21.06
N GLY A 82 -1.20 11.81 21.04
CA GLY A 82 -0.09 12.74 21.12
C GLY A 82 0.76 12.47 22.36
N LEU A 83 2.04 12.20 22.14
CA LEU A 83 3.06 12.08 23.17
C LEU A 83 3.03 13.34 24.01
N ALA A 84 2.93 13.27 25.34
CA ALA A 84 3.19 14.48 26.14
C ALA A 84 4.53 15.09 25.72
N ALA A 85 4.56 16.37 25.33
CA ALA A 85 5.79 17.06 24.97
C ALA A 85 6.82 16.91 26.10
N ASN A 86 7.81 16.06 25.87
CA ASN A 86 8.98 15.92 26.70
C ASN A 86 10.19 16.48 25.92
N GLN A 87 11.28 16.77 26.63
CA GLN A 87 12.47 17.35 26.00
C GLN A 87 13.01 16.45 24.85
N THR A 88 12.81 15.13 24.95
CA THR A 88 13.11 14.17 23.89
C THR A 88 12.48 14.56 22.56
N PHE A 89 11.20 14.95 22.57
CA PHE A 89 10.47 15.33 21.37
C PHE A 89 11.09 16.57 20.68
N VAL A 90 11.60 17.51 21.48
CA VAL A 90 12.29 18.71 21.00
C VAL A 90 13.71 18.39 20.50
N ASP A 91 14.38 17.42 21.10
CA ASP A 91 15.76 17.11 20.77
C ASP A 91 15.90 16.11 19.62
N ALA A 92 14.88 15.27 19.37
CA ALA A 92 14.93 14.19 18.41
C ALA A 92 15.08 14.67 16.95
N THR A 93 16.08 14.14 16.26
CA THR A 93 16.45 14.45 14.88
C THR A 93 16.38 13.22 13.99
N ALA A 94 16.51 13.42 12.67
CA ALA A 94 16.54 12.33 11.71
C ALA A 94 17.62 11.30 12.07
N GLY A 95 17.23 10.03 12.13
CA GLY A 95 18.05 8.92 12.54
C GLY A 95 18.06 8.62 14.04
N ASP A 96 17.40 9.41 14.88
CA ASP A 96 17.22 9.05 16.29
C ASP A 96 16.19 7.93 16.45
N CYS A 97 16.45 7.02 17.37
CA CYS A 97 15.55 5.93 17.72
C CYS A 97 14.89 6.21 19.06
N LEU A 98 13.58 6.04 19.13
CA LEU A 98 12.77 6.35 20.30
C LEU A 98 12.19 5.07 20.89
N ASN A 99 12.23 4.98 22.22
CA ASN A 99 11.56 3.92 22.95
C ASN A 99 10.79 4.48 24.14
N TRP A 100 9.81 3.70 24.59
CA TRP A 100 8.97 3.98 25.75
C TRP A 100 8.45 2.68 26.36
N PRO A 101 8.05 2.68 27.65
CA PRO A 101 7.39 1.55 28.30
C PRO A 101 6.06 1.20 27.62
N ASP A 102 5.62 -0.05 27.76
CA ASP A 102 4.33 -0.48 27.19
C ASP A 102 3.18 0.41 27.66
N ASN A 103 2.33 0.84 26.72
CA ASN A 103 1.18 1.73 26.96
C ASN A 103 1.53 3.15 27.45
N GLU A 104 2.81 3.56 27.46
CA GLU A 104 3.25 4.88 27.92
C GLU A 104 4.03 5.66 26.84
N PRO A 105 3.43 5.93 25.67
CA PRO A 105 4.14 6.61 24.57
C PRO A 105 4.65 8.02 24.97
N ASP A 106 3.97 8.69 25.88
CA ASP A 106 4.35 9.99 26.46
C ASP A 106 5.73 10.00 27.16
N ALA A 107 6.22 8.82 27.57
CA ALA A 107 7.51 8.66 28.23
C ALA A 107 8.66 8.39 27.23
N ALA A 108 8.49 8.75 25.96
CA ALA A 108 9.49 8.54 24.91
C ALA A 108 10.87 9.12 25.26
N ALA A 109 11.90 8.31 25.07
CA ALA A 109 13.30 8.69 25.22
C ALA A 109 14.09 8.31 23.97
N ILE A 110 15.10 9.11 23.62
CA ILE A 110 16.09 8.74 22.60
C ILE A 110 16.96 7.62 23.17
N VAL A 111 17.07 6.54 22.43
CA VAL A 111 17.86 5.36 22.76
C VAL A 111 18.78 4.98 21.59
N ASP A 112 19.76 4.12 21.87
CA ASP A 112 20.59 3.54 20.82
C ASP A 112 19.75 2.61 19.93
N CYS A 113 19.78 2.83 18.61
CA CYS A 113 19.06 2.02 17.63
C CYS A 113 19.46 0.54 17.65
N THR A 114 20.65 0.19 18.14
CA THR A 114 21.06 -1.23 18.30
C THR A 114 20.31 -1.92 19.45
N GLY A 115 19.73 -1.14 20.37
CA GLY A 115 18.85 -1.58 21.43
C GLY A 115 17.38 -1.63 21.01
N ASP A 116 16.55 -2.03 21.98
CA ASP A 116 15.10 -2.05 21.83
C ASP A 116 14.57 -0.63 21.61
N HIS A 117 13.83 -0.44 20.53
CA HIS A 117 13.10 0.79 20.24
C HIS A 117 11.85 0.50 19.42
N ARG A 118 10.97 1.50 19.31
CA ARG A 118 9.63 1.38 18.71
C ARG A 118 9.41 2.31 17.54
N PHE A 119 10.22 3.35 17.43
CA PHE A 119 10.10 4.37 16.38
C PHE A 119 11.48 4.86 15.95
N GLU A 120 11.67 5.04 14.66
CA GLU A 120 12.87 5.68 14.09
C GLU A 120 12.44 6.97 13.39
N VAL A 121 13.05 8.08 13.80
CA VAL A 121 12.71 9.41 13.27
C VAL A 121 13.33 9.58 11.89
N ALA A 122 12.51 9.87 10.89
CA ALA A 122 12.95 10.21 9.54
C ALA A 122 13.13 11.73 9.38
N GLU A 123 12.23 12.52 9.97
CA GLU A 123 12.32 13.98 9.94
C GLU A 123 11.56 14.61 11.12
N ALA A 124 12.08 15.72 11.62
CA ALA A 124 11.40 16.57 12.57
C ALA A 124 10.87 17.82 11.86
N ILE A 125 9.54 17.92 11.73
CA ILE A 125 8.87 18.99 11.01
C ILE A 125 8.35 20.01 12.00
N ASP A 126 8.60 21.29 11.75
CA ASP A 126 7.98 22.39 12.50
C ASP A 126 6.80 22.96 11.70
N LEU A 127 5.57 22.70 12.16
CA LEU A 127 4.38 23.16 11.45
C LEU A 127 4.25 24.69 11.40
N ARG A 128 4.99 25.44 12.24
CA ARG A 128 5.03 26.92 12.18
C ARG A 128 5.70 27.44 10.93
N ALA A 129 6.52 26.63 10.26
CA ALA A 129 7.16 27.00 9.01
C ALA A 129 6.19 27.08 7.84
N TYR A 130 4.99 26.48 7.96
CA TYR A 130 3.98 26.50 6.92
C TYR A 130 3.14 27.79 6.99
N PRO A 131 2.94 28.48 5.86
CA PRO A 131 2.18 29.72 5.84
C PRO A 131 0.70 29.47 6.11
N GLY A 132 0.06 30.37 6.85
CA GLY A 132 -1.38 30.32 7.13
C GLY A 132 -1.70 30.36 8.62
N SER A 133 -2.98 30.29 8.95
CA SER A 133 -3.46 30.29 10.34
C SER A 133 -3.66 28.90 10.92
N GLU A 134 -3.58 27.83 10.11
CA GLU A 134 -3.87 26.45 10.51
C GLU A 134 -3.03 25.98 11.69
N TYR A 135 -1.76 26.39 11.75
CA TYR A 135 -0.82 26.02 12.81
C TYR A 135 -0.36 27.23 13.64
N GLY A 136 -1.12 28.32 13.58
CA GLY A 136 -0.81 29.57 14.29
C GLY A 136 -0.83 29.41 15.82
N PRO A 137 -0.41 30.45 16.56
CA PRO A 137 -0.36 30.42 18.03
C PRO A 137 -1.71 30.08 18.69
N ASP A 138 -2.80 30.60 18.13
CA ASP A 138 -4.17 30.41 18.64
C ASP A 138 -4.94 29.28 17.94
N ALA A 139 -4.27 28.47 17.11
CA ALA A 139 -4.91 27.37 16.40
C ALA A 139 -5.31 26.23 17.36
N GLU A 140 -6.47 25.64 17.12
CA GLU A 140 -6.86 24.39 17.80
C GLU A 140 -5.94 23.22 17.36
N PRO A 141 -5.76 22.19 18.22
CA PRO A 141 -5.05 20.99 17.84
C PRO A 141 -5.71 20.31 16.62
N PRO A 142 -4.92 19.65 15.75
CA PRO A 142 -5.44 18.94 14.59
C PRO A 142 -6.38 17.81 15.03
N SER A 143 -7.47 17.61 14.28
CA SER A 143 -8.31 16.43 14.46
C SER A 143 -7.57 15.16 14.01
N PRO A 144 -7.98 13.95 14.45
CA PRO A 144 -7.38 12.70 13.98
C PRO A 144 -7.34 12.60 12.46
N ALA A 145 -8.46 12.89 11.79
CA ALA A 145 -8.53 12.93 10.33
C ALA A 145 -7.50 13.89 9.69
N ARG A 146 -7.20 15.02 10.34
CA ARG A 146 -6.15 15.94 9.86
C ARG A 146 -4.74 15.40 10.15
N ILE A 147 -4.52 14.72 11.27
CA ILE A 147 -3.25 14.05 11.55
C ILE A 147 -2.95 13.01 10.47
N GLN A 148 -3.92 12.17 10.08
CA GLN A 148 -3.76 11.24 8.95
C GLN A 148 -3.36 11.96 7.66
N GLN A 149 -4.00 13.07 7.35
CA GLN A 149 -3.64 13.87 6.17
C GLN A 149 -2.23 14.45 6.27
N ILE A 150 -1.82 14.96 7.44
CA ILE A 150 -0.45 15.44 7.67
C ILE A 150 0.55 14.29 7.49
N SER A 151 0.26 13.09 7.98
CA SER A 151 1.12 11.91 7.77
C SER A 151 1.33 11.62 6.28
N LEU A 152 0.29 11.69 5.47
CA LEU A 152 0.38 11.50 4.01
C LEU A 152 1.11 12.67 3.32
N GLU A 153 0.76 13.91 3.66
CA GLU A 153 1.30 15.10 3.00
C GLU A 153 2.76 15.36 3.36
N GLN A 154 3.17 15.03 4.60
CA GLN A 154 4.44 15.46 5.17
C GLN A 154 5.35 14.28 5.53
N CYS A 155 4.83 13.22 6.14
CA CYS A 155 5.67 12.12 6.63
C CYS A 155 6.07 11.13 5.54
N GLU A 156 5.20 10.85 4.58
CA GLU A 156 5.55 9.99 3.43
C GLU A 156 6.76 10.53 2.64
N PRO A 157 6.76 11.78 2.12
CA PRO A 157 7.94 12.31 1.41
C PRO A 157 9.16 12.51 2.33
N ALA A 158 8.98 12.64 3.64
CA ALA A 158 10.07 12.67 4.60
C ALA A 158 10.76 11.31 4.72
N VAL A 159 9.97 10.23 4.86
CA VAL A 159 10.45 8.86 4.97
C VAL A 159 11.08 8.39 3.66
N GLU A 160 10.49 8.71 2.51
CA GLU A 160 11.07 8.41 1.19
C GLU A 160 12.47 9.03 1.04
N ARG A 161 12.63 10.31 1.42
CA ARG A 161 13.95 10.98 1.40
C ARG A 161 14.93 10.37 2.40
N TYR A 162 14.46 9.98 3.58
CA TYR A 162 15.29 9.41 4.63
C TYR A 162 15.85 8.04 4.24
N LEU A 163 15.01 7.16 3.70
CA LEU A 163 15.42 5.81 3.29
C LEU A 163 16.08 5.79 1.90
N GLY A 164 15.76 6.75 1.02
CA GLY A 164 16.33 6.84 -0.33
C GLY A 164 16.13 5.56 -1.12
N ASP A 165 17.21 5.02 -1.70
CA ASP A 165 17.18 3.75 -2.45
C ASP A 165 16.78 2.53 -1.60
N ARG A 166 16.70 2.68 -0.28
CA ARG A 166 16.24 1.66 0.67
C ARG A 166 14.76 1.80 1.03
N TYR A 167 14.02 2.75 0.46
CA TYR A 167 12.58 2.85 0.68
C TYR A 167 11.84 1.68 0.01
N ASP A 168 11.19 0.82 0.81
CA ASP A 168 10.32 -0.23 0.30
C ASP A 168 8.85 0.17 0.48
N PRO A 169 8.08 0.43 -0.59
CA PRO A 169 6.65 0.73 -0.47
C PRO A 169 5.82 -0.46 0.04
N ASN A 170 6.38 -1.67 0.07
CA ASN A 170 5.76 -2.87 0.65
C ASN A 170 6.42 -3.30 1.97
N SER A 171 7.07 -2.36 2.67
CA SER A 171 7.75 -2.61 3.94
C SER A 171 6.81 -3.17 5.01
N LYS A 172 7.33 -4.00 5.90
CA LYS A 172 6.69 -4.35 7.18
C LYS A 172 6.65 -3.18 8.16
N PHE A 173 7.51 -2.17 7.95
CA PHE A 173 7.49 -0.94 8.73
C PHE A 173 6.50 0.03 8.09
N SER A 174 5.71 0.72 8.90
CA SER A 174 4.73 1.69 8.43
C SER A 174 5.18 3.11 8.78
N ILE A 175 4.81 4.05 7.92
CA ILE A 175 5.00 5.48 8.17
C ILE A 175 4.08 5.88 9.31
N SER A 176 4.62 6.63 10.26
CA SER A 176 3.88 7.10 11.44
C SER A 176 4.33 8.50 11.84
N LEU A 177 3.49 9.18 12.61
CA LEU A 177 3.68 10.54 13.07
C LEU A 177 3.55 10.56 14.59
N LEU A 178 4.56 11.10 15.26
CA LEU A 178 4.55 11.45 16.67
C LEU A 178 4.34 12.94 16.83
N TRP A 179 3.53 13.33 17.78
CA TRP A 179 3.30 14.73 18.11
C TRP A 179 3.07 14.94 19.58
N ALA A 180 3.27 16.17 20.03
CA ALA A 180 3.31 16.56 21.43
C ALA A 180 1.93 16.56 22.17
N GLY A 181 0.85 16.24 21.44
CA GLY A 181 -0.52 16.19 21.95
C GLY A 181 -1.16 17.54 22.28
N ASP A 182 -2.47 17.49 22.55
CA ASP A 182 -3.32 18.66 22.78
C ASP A 182 -2.81 19.59 23.88
N ALA A 183 -2.31 19.02 24.98
CA ALA A 183 -1.89 19.81 26.14
C ALA A 183 -0.70 20.70 25.80
N ALA A 184 0.34 20.14 25.18
CA ALA A 184 1.51 20.90 24.76
C ALA A 184 1.20 21.84 23.58
N TRP A 185 0.30 21.43 22.68
CA TRP A 185 -0.18 22.29 21.61
C TRP A 185 -0.82 23.57 22.15
N LYS A 186 -1.71 23.44 23.14
CA LYS A 186 -2.46 24.56 23.72
C LYS A 186 -1.66 25.39 24.71
N GLN A 187 -0.83 24.75 25.54
CA GLN A 187 -0.16 25.40 26.67
C GLN A 187 1.23 25.91 26.32
N SER A 188 1.98 25.18 25.49
CA SER A 188 3.36 25.49 25.14
C SER A 188 3.52 26.05 23.73
N GLY A 189 2.43 26.05 22.94
CA GLY A 189 2.50 26.41 21.52
C GLY A 189 3.35 25.43 20.71
N GLU A 190 3.45 24.17 21.16
CA GLU A 190 4.21 23.14 20.44
C GLU A 190 3.54 22.80 19.12
N ARG A 191 4.33 22.76 18.05
CA ARG A 191 3.89 22.56 16.66
C ARG A 191 4.82 21.61 15.89
N ARG A 192 5.84 21.08 16.56
CA ARG A 192 6.72 20.08 16.00
C ARG A 192 5.99 18.75 15.88
N MET A 193 6.30 18.04 14.81
CA MET A 193 5.83 16.70 14.47
C MET A 193 7.07 15.88 14.14
N LEU A 194 7.19 14.65 14.65
CA LEU A 194 8.23 13.72 14.22
C LEU A 194 7.61 12.73 13.25
N CYS A 195 8.03 12.82 12.00
CA CYS A 195 7.73 11.83 10.98
C CYS A 195 8.76 10.71 11.07
N GLY A 196 8.32 9.47 10.93
CA GLY A 196 9.21 8.34 11.05
C GLY A 196 8.53 7.02 10.74
N LEU A 197 9.21 5.95 11.12
CA LEU A 197 8.79 4.58 10.85
C LEU A 197 8.62 3.81 12.16
N GLN A 198 7.65 2.90 12.17
CA GLN A 198 7.40 1.98 13.27
C GLN A 198 7.11 0.57 12.73
N LEU A 199 7.29 -0.45 13.55
CA LEU A 199 6.77 -1.78 13.26
C LEU A 199 5.38 -1.90 13.88
N PRO A 200 4.30 -2.07 13.09
CA PRO A 200 2.96 -2.26 13.65
C PRO A 200 2.90 -3.53 14.51
N GLY A 201 2.24 -3.43 15.66
CA GLY A 201 2.03 -4.50 16.62
C GLY A 201 0.56 -4.64 17.02
N PRO A 202 0.25 -5.67 17.81
CA PRO A 202 -1.12 -5.96 18.24
C PRO A 202 -1.75 -4.79 19.00
N GLY A 203 -3.06 -4.62 18.85
CA GLY A 203 -3.82 -3.66 19.65
C GLY A 203 -3.44 -2.19 19.39
N ASN A 204 -3.07 -1.85 18.15
CA ASN A 204 -2.70 -0.48 17.76
C ASN A 204 -1.40 0.02 18.44
N GLN A 205 -0.56 -0.92 18.91
CA GLN A 205 0.73 -0.64 19.54
C GLN A 205 1.88 -0.77 18.55
N GLN A 206 3.02 -0.18 18.89
CA GLN A 206 4.26 -0.31 18.14
C GLN A 206 5.03 -1.49 18.69
N ALA A 207 5.37 -2.47 17.85
CA ALA A 207 6.25 -3.55 18.23
C ALA A 207 7.69 -3.03 18.45
N VAL A 208 8.40 -3.67 19.38
CA VAL A 208 9.83 -3.41 19.60
C VAL A 208 10.64 -4.03 18.47
N PHE A 209 11.62 -3.29 17.95
CA PHE A 209 12.62 -3.79 17.01
C PHE A 209 14.01 -3.24 17.34
N LYS A 210 15.02 -3.73 16.62
CA LYS A 210 16.44 -3.38 16.77
C LYS A 210 17.07 -3.14 15.41
N GLY A 211 18.08 -2.27 15.38
CA GLY A 211 18.77 -1.83 14.18
C GLY A 211 18.06 -0.66 13.50
N LYS A 212 18.80 0.06 12.66
CA LYS A 212 18.24 1.14 11.82
C LYS A 212 17.53 0.54 10.61
N ILE A 213 16.35 1.02 10.28
CA ILE A 213 15.50 0.47 9.21
C ILE A 213 16.20 0.48 7.85
N VAL A 214 17.03 1.49 7.58
CA VAL A 214 17.86 1.54 6.36
C VAL A 214 18.79 0.34 6.20
N ASP A 215 19.15 -0.34 7.29
CA ASP A 215 20.03 -1.51 7.31
C ASP A 215 19.27 -2.84 7.45
N LEU A 216 17.96 -2.79 7.72
CA LEU A 216 17.14 -3.98 7.97
C LEU A 216 16.49 -4.53 6.70
N ASP A 217 16.19 -5.83 6.73
CA ASP A 217 15.26 -6.44 5.79
C ASP A 217 13.84 -6.00 6.12
N GLN A 218 13.19 -5.38 5.13
CA GLN A 218 11.87 -4.78 5.22
C GLN A 218 10.75 -5.71 4.75
N SER A 219 11.07 -6.93 4.30
CA SER A 219 10.09 -7.94 3.91
C SER A 219 9.03 -8.17 5.00
N LYS A 220 7.76 -8.25 4.58
CA LYS A 220 6.59 -8.65 5.39
C LYS A 220 6.63 -10.14 5.77
N VAL A 221 7.55 -10.48 6.68
CA VAL A 221 7.73 -11.83 7.22
C VAL A 221 7.64 -11.82 8.74
N TRP A 222 6.97 -12.83 9.28
CA TRP A 222 6.81 -13.05 10.72
C TRP A 222 7.15 -14.51 11.07
N SER A 223 7.24 -14.81 12.36
CA SER A 223 7.52 -16.17 12.81
C SER A 223 6.34 -17.11 12.50
N PRO A 224 6.59 -18.40 12.19
CA PRO A 224 5.52 -19.39 12.08
C PRO A 224 4.60 -19.40 13.30
N GLY A 225 3.29 -19.46 13.07
CA GLY A 225 2.23 -19.35 14.07
C GLY A 225 1.78 -17.93 14.40
N THR A 226 2.35 -16.91 13.75
CA THR A 226 1.85 -15.54 13.84
C THR A 226 0.53 -15.41 13.08
N CYS A 227 -0.53 -14.92 13.73
CA CYS A 227 -1.78 -14.59 13.07
C CYS A 227 -1.79 -13.10 12.66
N LEU A 228 -2.21 -12.79 11.43
CA LEU A 228 -2.27 -11.43 10.90
C LEU A 228 -3.72 -10.95 10.85
N GLY A 229 -3.98 -9.80 11.47
CA GLY A 229 -5.31 -9.23 11.67
C GLY A 229 -6.12 -9.06 10.39
N ILE A 230 -7.43 -8.90 10.56
CA ILE A 230 -8.38 -8.61 9.49
C ILE A 230 -9.14 -7.33 9.80
N ASP A 231 -9.27 -6.44 8.82
CA ASP A 231 -10.17 -5.28 8.92
C ASP A 231 -11.61 -5.74 8.61
N PRO A 232 -12.52 -5.72 9.60
CA PRO A 232 -13.89 -6.19 9.41
C PRO A 232 -14.72 -5.29 8.47
N ALA A 233 -14.29 -4.05 8.21
CA ALA A 233 -14.98 -3.16 7.29
C ALA A 233 -14.67 -3.50 5.82
N THR A 234 -13.51 -4.08 5.54
CA THR A 234 -13.01 -4.31 4.17
C THR A 234 -12.74 -5.77 3.85
N ASN A 235 -12.72 -6.64 4.87
CA ASN A 235 -12.27 -8.03 4.77
C ASN A 235 -10.88 -8.14 4.14
N GLN A 236 -9.97 -7.22 4.49
CA GLN A 236 -8.57 -7.26 4.06
C GLN A 236 -7.66 -7.56 5.24
N PRO A 237 -6.50 -8.21 4.99
CA PRO A 237 -5.48 -8.39 6.01
C PRO A 237 -4.92 -7.02 6.42
N THR A 238 -4.55 -6.89 7.68
CA THR A 238 -3.92 -5.65 8.17
C THR A 238 -2.40 -5.75 8.24
N ASP A 239 -1.82 -6.92 7.93
CA ASP A 239 -0.39 -7.22 8.09
C ASP A 239 0.16 -6.89 9.49
N VAL A 240 -0.72 -6.93 10.50
CA VAL A 240 -0.39 -6.66 11.90
C VAL A 240 -0.58 -7.95 12.71
N PRO A 241 0.44 -8.41 13.45
CA PRO A 241 0.30 -9.55 14.34
C PRO A 241 -0.82 -9.37 15.37
N VAL A 242 -1.64 -10.40 15.56
CA VAL A 242 -2.69 -10.47 16.57
C VAL A 242 -2.67 -11.82 17.28
N ASP A 243 -3.31 -11.91 18.44
CA ASP A 243 -3.56 -13.19 19.08
C ASP A 243 -4.50 -14.04 18.21
N CYS A 244 -4.17 -15.29 17.95
CA CYS A 244 -4.98 -16.13 17.06
C CYS A 244 -6.41 -16.37 17.59
N SER A 245 -6.68 -16.18 18.87
CA SER A 245 -8.05 -16.27 19.44
C SER A 245 -8.96 -15.11 19.04
N VAL A 246 -8.41 -14.03 18.45
CA VAL A 246 -9.18 -12.91 17.91
C VAL A 246 -9.29 -12.99 16.37
N PRO A 247 -10.24 -12.26 15.74
CA PRO A 247 -10.40 -12.24 14.29
C PRO A 247 -9.10 -11.94 13.53
N HIS A 248 -8.75 -12.79 12.58
CA HIS A 248 -7.56 -12.63 11.73
C HIS A 248 -7.81 -13.16 10.31
N ALA A 249 -7.02 -12.72 9.33
CA ALA A 249 -7.17 -13.09 7.92
C ALA A 249 -6.33 -14.32 7.55
N MET A 250 -5.16 -14.45 8.16
CA MET A 250 -4.19 -15.50 7.83
C MET A 250 -3.28 -15.85 9.00
N GLU A 251 -2.73 -17.06 8.95
CA GLU A 251 -1.72 -17.55 9.89
C GLU A 251 -0.43 -17.86 9.13
N VAL A 252 0.69 -17.35 9.61
CA VAL A 252 2.02 -17.53 9.00
C VAL A 252 2.52 -18.95 9.27
N THR A 253 2.97 -19.65 8.24
CA THR A 253 3.53 -21.01 8.34
C THR A 253 5.04 -21.03 8.16
N GLY A 254 5.61 -19.98 7.56
CA GLY A 254 7.04 -19.90 7.28
C GLY A 254 7.43 -18.64 6.53
N ALA A 255 8.72 -18.57 6.18
CA ALA A 255 9.27 -17.56 5.30
C ALA A 255 10.33 -18.20 4.39
N VAL A 256 10.50 -17.64 3.19
CA VAL A 256 11.47 -18.08 2.19
C VAL A 256 12.39 -16.92 1.86
N ASN A 257 13.70 -17.17 1.89
CA ASN A 257 14.70 -16.20 1.46
C ASN A 257 15.06 -16.45 -0.01
N LEU A 258 14.67 -15.53 -0.89
CA LEU A 258 14.95 -15.61 -2.32
C LEU A 258 16.43 -15.42 -2.64
N ALA A 259 17.17 -14.66 -1.82
CA ALA A 259 18.60 -14.39 -2.06
C ALA A 259 19.47 -15.65 -1.98
N GLU A 260 19.04 -16.66 -1.23
CA GLU A 260 19.76 -17.94 -1.13
C GLU A 260 19.73 -18.73 -2.44
N LYS A 261 18.63 -18.61 -3.19
CA LYS A 261 18.45 -19.28 -4.48
C LYS A 261 18.91 -18.43 -5.65
N PHE A 262 18.74 -17.11 -5.55
CA PHE A 262 19.00 -16.15 -6.62
C PHE A 262 20.00 -15.08 -6.13
N PRO A 263 21.29 -15.44 -5.98
CA PRO A 263 22.31 -14.52 -5.47
C PRO A 263 22.66 -13.39 -6.46
N ASP A 264 22.40 -13.61 -7.75
CA ASP A 264 22.81 -12.70 -8.83
C ASP A 264 21.82 -11.54 -9.07
N GLY A 265 20.67 -11.52 -8.39
CA GLY A 265 19.67 -10.46 -8.50
C GLY A 265 18.23 -10.96 -8.50
N LEU A 266 17.29 -10.05 -8.76
CA LEU A 266 15.86 -10.38 -8.81
C LEU A 266 15.60 -11.29 -10.02
N PRO A 267 15.14 -12.54 -9.80
CA PRO A 267 14.79 -13.43 -10.91
C PRO A 267 13.44 -13.04 -11.52
N SER A 268 13.09 -13.66 -12.64
CA SER A 268 11.80 -13.44 -13.29
C SER A 268 10.65 -13.86 -12.36
N GLU A 269 9.50 -13.21 -12.47
CA GLU A 269 8.32 -13.54 -11.64
C GLU A 269 7.94 -15.05 -11.70
N PRO A 270 7.95 -15.72 -12.87
CA PRO A 270 7.73 -17.17 -12.92
C PRO A 270 8.76 -18.01 -12.16
N ASP A 271 10.03 -17.61 -12.19
CA ASP A 271 11.10 -18.32 -11.46
C ASP A 271 10.96 -18.12 -9.94
N GLN A 272 10.53 -16.92 -9.52
CA GLN A 272 10.17 -16.65 -8.12
C GLN A 272 9.01 -17.54 -7.70
N ASP A 273 7.89 -17.50 -8.42
CA ASP A 273 6.68 -18.25 -8.09
C ASP A 273 6.98 -19.75 -7.98
N ALA A 274 7.70 -20.33 -8.95
CA ALA A 274 8.05 -21.75 -8.92
C ALA A 274 8.83 -22.12 -7.65
N PHE A 275 9.83 -21.32 -7.28
CA PHE A 275 10.64 -21.57 -6.08
C PHE A 275 9.87 -21.32 -4.77
N ILE A 276 9.15 -20.20 -4.68
CA ILE A 276 8.36 -19.85 -3.49
C ILE A 276 7.28 -20.90 -3.28
N LYS A 277 6.56 -21.31 -4.33
CA LYS A 277 5.52 -22.33 -4.25
C LYS A 277 6.04 -23.64 -3.68
N GLU A 278 7.15 -24.16 -4.20
CA GLU A 278 7.74 -25.40 -3.71
C GLU A 278 8.14 -25.28 -2.23
N ALA A 279 8.85 -24.21 -1.88
CA ALA A 279 9.34 -23.99 -0.52
C ALA A 279 8.21 -23.76 0.48
N CYS A 280 7.22 -22.93 0.14
CA CYS A 280 6.09 -22.61 1.00
C CYS A 280 5.13 -23.79 1.19
N ASN A 281 4.93 -24.66 0.18
CA ASN A 281 4.18 -25.91 0.37
C ASN A 281 4.86 -26.80 1.41
N ARG A 282 6.17 -27.03 1.26
CA ARG A 282 6.95 -27.83 2.22
C ARG A 282 6.92 -27.26 3.64
N LEU A 283 7.07 -25.94 3.79
CA LEU A 283 7.00 -25.27 5.10
C LEU A 283 5.61 -25.38 5.72
N THR A 284 4.56 -25.24 4.91
CA THR A 284 3.16 -25.34 5.35
C THR A 284 2.78 -26.75 5.76
N ASP A 285 3.15 -27.76 4.99
CA ASP A 285 2.92 -29.17 5.32
C ASP A 285 3.62 -29.55 6.63
N ALA A 286 4.88 -29.14 6.79
CA ALA A 286 5.63 -29.35 8.02
C ALA A 286 5.00 -28.61 9.22
N TYR A 287 4.47 -27.41 8.98
CA TYR A 287 3.79 -26.64 10.01
C TYR A 287 2.49 -27.32 10.45
N LEU A 288 1.64 -27.76 9.53
CA LEU A 288 0.30 -28.31 9.82
C LEU A 288 0.29 -29.78 10.27
N ALA A 289 1.38 -30.51 10.06
CA ALA A 289 1.46 -31.93 10.40
C ALA A 289 0.91 -32.24 11.81
N PRO A 290 0.06 -33.29 11.96
CA PRO A 290 -0.25 -34.33 10.97
C PRO A 290 -1.41 -34.01 10.01
N VAL A 291 -2.02 -32.82 10.10
CA VAL A 291 -3.12 -32.42 9.21
C VAL A 291 -2.54 -31.98 7.87
N GLU A 292 -3.11 -32.43 6.77
CA GLU A 292 -2.72 -31.98 5.43
C GLU A 292 -3.54 -30.75 5.03
N LEU A 293 -2.92 -29.77 4.36
CA LEU A 293 -3.60 -28.54 3.95
C LEU A 293 -4.86 -28.83 3.11
N ARG A 294 -4.80 -29.87 2.25
CA ARG A 294 -5.92 -30.29 1.40
C ARG A 294 -7.14 -30.80 2.17
N ASP A 295 -6.98 -31.21 3.42
CA ASP A 295 -8.07 -31.67 4.29
C ASP A 295 -8.73 -30.51 5.03
N THR A 296 -8.32 -29.28 4.72
CA THR A 296 -8.86 -28.05 5.28
C THR A 296 -9.57 -27.22 4.21
N THR A 297 -10.25 -26.14 4.62
CA THR A 297 -10.76 -25.11 3.70
C THR A 297 -9.75 -23.97 3.47
N LEU A 298 -8.54 -24.10 4.00
CA LEU A 298 -7.48 -23.11 3.86
C LEU A 298 -6.72 -23.30 2.56
N THR A 299 -6.09 -22.22 2.13
CA THR A 299 -5.24 -22.17 0.94
C THR A 299 -3.89 -21.56 1.32
N LEU A 300 -2.84 -21.99 0.63
CA LEU A 300 -1.52 -21.40 0.75
C LEU A 300 -1.50 -20.04 0.05
N ILE A 301 -0.97 -19.04 0.74
CA ILE A 301 -0.89 -17.65 0.34
C ILE A 301 0.57 -17.23 0.41
N TYR A 302 1.05 -16.64 -0.68
CA TYR A 302 2.35 -15.99 -0.77
C TYR A 302 2.30 -14.97 -1.91
N SER A 303 3.33 -14.14 -2.04
CA SER A 303 3.49 -13.21 -3.17
C SER A 303 4.94 -13.16 -3.61
N THR A 304 5.18 -12.80 -4.86
CA THR A 304 6.55 -12.55 -5.36
C THR A 304 7.09 -11.22 -4.82
N VAL A 305 8.40 -11.05 -4.89
CA VAL A 305 9.04 -9.78 -4.51
C VAL A 305 9.10 -8.88 -5.74
N SER A 306 8.59 -7.66 -5.59
CA SER A 306 8.61 -6.64 -6.63
C SER A 306 10.02 -6.06 -6.84
N LEU A 307 10.28 -5.46 -8.01
CA LEU A 307 11.54 -4.76 -8.27
C LEU A 307 11.83 -3.62 -7.28
N PRO A 308 10.85 -2.75 -6.93
CA PRO A 308 11.06 -1.75 -5.88
C PRO A 308 11.51 -2.37 -4.55
N SER A 309 10.79 -3.38 -4.06
CA SER A 309 11.11 -4.05 -2.78
C SER A 309 12.48 -4.73 -2.82
N TRP A 310 12.83 -5.40 -3.93
CA TRP A 310 14.16 -5.97 -4.10
C TRP A 310 15.25 -4.89 -4.14
N THR A 311 15.02 -3.78 -4.82
CA THR A 311 16.00 -2.68 -4.87
C THR A 311 16.21 -2.09 -3.47
N ALA A 312 15.13 -1.98 -2.69
CA ALA A 312 15.14 -1.50 -1.31
C ALA A 312 15.84 -2.43 -0.31
N GLY A 313 16.09 -3.70 -0.69
CA GLY A 313 16.82 -4.67 0.13
C GLY A 313 15.96 -5.81 0.69
N SER A 314 14.66 -5.83 0.43
CA SER A 314 13.77 -6.94 0.82
C SER A 314 14.11 -8.21 0.03
N ARG A 315 14.35 -9.32 0.73
CA ARG A 315 14.78 -10.59 0.11
C ARG A 315 13.89 -11.77 0.46
N GLN A 316 12.93 -11.57 1.35
CA GLN A 316 12.13 -12.66 1.90
C GLN A 316 10.64 -12.53 1.53
N VAL A 317 9.98 -13.68 1.49
CA VAL A 317 8.54 -13.83 1.27
C VAL A 317 7.94 -14.61 2.43
N GLY A 318 6.79 -14.16 2.93
CA GLY A 318 6.00 -14.89 3.93
C GLY A 318 5.17 -15.99 3.27
N CYS A 319 5.16 -17.16 3.89
CA CYS A 319 4.21 -18.24 3.58
C CYS A 319 3.11 -18.20 4.63
N SER A 320 1.86 -18.06 4.20
CA SER A 320 0.71 -17.99 5.10
C SER A 320 -0.41 -18.88 4.61
N ILE A 321 -1.32 -19.25 5.51
CA ILE A 321 -2.55 -19.96 5.19
C ILE A 321 -3.75 -19.09 5.55
N GLY A 322 -4.76 -19.10 4.68
CA GLY A 322 -6.00 -18.38 4.89
C GLY A 322 -7.11 -18.86 3.97
N ALA A 323 -8.30 -18.30 4.13
CA ALA A 323 -9.45 -18.59 3.28
C ALA A 323 -9.96 -17.31 2.62
N THR A 324 -10.33 -17.40 1.34
CA THR A 324 -10.85 -16.26 0.58
C THR A 324 -12.37 -16.37 0.41
N LEU A 325 -13.03 -15.23 0.23
CA LEU A 325 -14.48 -15.15 -0.04
C LEU A 325 -14.82 -15.29 -1.53
N GLY A 326 -13.82 -15.45 -2.40
CA GLY A 326 -14.00 -15.52 -3.86
C GLY A 326 -14.31 -14.18 -4.54
N ASN A 327 -14.43 -13.08 -3.80
CA ASN A 327 -14.69 -11.73 -4.29
C ASN A 327 -13.51 -10.77 -4.10
N GLY A 328 -12.31 -11.31 -3.83
CA GLY A 328 -11.11 -10.53 -3.46
C GLY A 328 -11.01 -10.18 -1.97
N GLY A 329 -11.99 -10.55 -1.15
CA GLY A 329 -11.93 -10.45 0.31
C GLY A 329 -11.50 -11.75 1.00
N TRP A 330 -11.14 -11.64 2.28
CA TRP A 330 -10.73 -12.72 3.15
C TRP A 330 -11.86 -13.17 4.08
N ALA A 331 -11.91 -14.46 4.37
CA ALA A 331 -12.75 -14.98 5.43
C ALA A 331 -12.11 -14.68 6.79
N THR A 332 -12.95 -14.50 7.81
CA THR A 332 -12.49 -14.28 9.17
C THR A 332 -12.14 -15.62 9.82
N LEU A 333 -10.88 -15.75 10.25
CA LEU A 333 -10.38 -16.87 11.02
C LEU A 333 -10.44 -16.58 12.52
N ILE A 334 -10.69 -17.61 13.32
CA ILE A 334 -10.61 -17.60 14.79
C ILE A 334 -9.94 -18.89 15.25
N ASN A 335 -9.01 -18.77 16.20
CA ASN A 335 -8.07 -19.79 16.66
C ASN A 335 -7.02 -20.17 15.60
N SER A 336 -5.93 -20.82 16.05
CA SER A 336 -4.90 -21.32 15.14
C SER A 336 -5.40 -22.51 14.31
N ALA A 337 -4.87 -22.64 13.10
CA ALA A 337 -5.00 -23.79 12.20
C ALA A 337 -4.50 -25.11 12.82
N LYS A 338 -3.68 -25.05 13.87
CA LYS A 338 -3.28 -26.23 14.67
C LYS A 338 -4.29 -26.63 15.75
N GLY A 339 -5.35 -25.86 15.92
CA GLY A 339 -6.35 -26.03 16.94
C GLY A 339 -7.77 -26.10 16.36
N PRO A 340 -8.80 -25.77 17.18
CA PRO A 340 -10.19 -25.73 16.74
C PRO A 340 -10.46 -24.44 15.94
N LEU A 341 -9.82 -24.34 14.77
CA LEU A 341 -9.98 -23.24 13.83
C LEU A 341 -11.46 -23.07 13.46
N LEU A 342 -11.90 -21.82 13.33
CA LEU A 342 -13.17 -21.46 12.74
C LEU A 342 -12.93 -20.53 11.55
N ILE A 343 -13.66 -20.76 10.46
CA ILE A 343 -13.68 -19.95 9.25
C ILE A 343 -15.09 -19.38 9.14
N ASN A 344 -15.24 -18.06 9.30
CA ASN A 344 -16.53 -17.38 9.43
C ASN A 344 -17.46 -18.04 10.47
N GLY A 345 -16.88 -18.50 11.59
CA GLY A 345 -17.63 -19.14 12.68
C GLY A 345 -18.00 -20.61 12.44
N GLN A 346 -17.58 -21.22 11.32
CA GLN A 346 -17.79 -22.64 11.04
C GLN A 346 -16.47 -23.42 11.12
N PRO A 347 -16.47 -24.68 11.57
CA PRO A 347 -15.27 -25.51 11.50
C PRO A 347 -14.86 -25.73 10.03
N PRO A 348 -13.55 -25.93 9.73
CA PRO A 348 -13.09 -26.29 8.40
C PRO A 348 -13.83 -27.52 7.88
N ILE A 349 -14.28 -27.42 6.63
CA ILE A 349 -14.91 -28.55 5.93
C ILE A 349 -13.88 -29.04 4.91
N PRO A 350 -13.42 -30.31 5.02
CA PRO A 350 -12.56 -30.88 3.99
C PRO A 350 -13.29 -30.88 2.65
N PRO A 351 -12.59 -30.64 1.52
CA PRO A 351 -13.15 -30.85 0.20
C PRO A 351 -13.67 -32.30 0.09
N PRO A 352 -14.76 -32.55 -0.68
CA PRO A 352 -15.20 -33.90 -0.94
C PRO A 352 -14.08 -34.72 -1.58
N ASP A 353 -13.91 -35.97 -1.14
CA ASP A 353 -12.97 -36.89 -1.77
C ASP A 353 -13.22 -36.98 -3.27
N ILE A 354 -12.14 -36.90 -4.06
CA ILE A 354 -12.23 -37.16 -5.49
C ILE A 354 -12.55 -38.65 -5.65
N PRO A 355 -13.67 -39.04 -6.31
CA PRO A 355 -13.98 -40.44 -6.53
C PRO A 355 -12.82 -41.15 -7.23
N GLU A 356 -12.47 -42.36 -6.77
CA GLU A 356 -11.33 -43.14 -7.29
C GLU A 356 -11.39 -43.32 -8.81
N GLU A 357 -12.59 -43.37 -9.38
CA GLU A 357 -12.85 -43.42 -10.82
C GLU A 357 -12.29 -42.24 -11.61
N ARG A 358 -12.00 -41.10 -10.97
CA ARG A 358 -11.36 -39.93 -11.60
C ARG A 358 -9.85 -39.86 -11.40
N LEU A 359 -9.28 -40.63 -10.46
CA LEU A 359 -7.83 -40.67 -10.20
C LEU A 359 -7.06 -41.45 -11.29
N GLY A 360 -7.75 -42.30 -12.06
CA GLY A 360 -7.17 -43.12 -13.13
C GLY A 360 -7.60 -42.75 -14.55
N LEU A 361 -8.43 -41.72 -14.73
CA LEU A 361 -8.84 -41.30 -16.07
C LEU A 361 -7.70 -40.49 -16.70
N PRO A 362 -7.24 -40.84 -17.93
CA PRO A 362 -6.26 -40.04 -18.63
C PRO A 362 -6.81 -38.62 -18.77
N LEU A 363 -5.98 -37.63 -18.45
CA LEU A 363 -6.30 -36.22 -18.68
C LEU A 363 -6.78 -36.08 -20.13
N PRO A 364 -7.95 -35.46 -20.38
CA PRO A 364 -8.40 -35.25 -21.74
C PRO A 364 -7.30 -34.49 -22.50
N PRO A 365 -6.99 -34.87 -23.74
CA PRO A 365 -5.95 -34.20 -24.51
C PRO A 365 -6.27 -32.72 -24.56
N MET A 366 -5.33 -31.88 -24.12
CA MET A 366 -5.48 -30.43 -24.19
C MET A 366 -5.55 -30.04 -25.67
N SER A 367 -6.76 -29.82 -26.17
CA SER A 367 -6.99 -29.24 -27.48
C SER A 367 -6.70 -27.74 -27.39
N PHE A 368 -5.47 -27.35 -27.70
CA PHE A 368 -5.14 -26.00 -28.11
C PHE A 368 -5.76 -25.76 -29.50
N ALA A 369 -7.05 -25.45 -29.55
CA ALA A 369 -7.63 -24.85 -30.74
C ALA A 369 -7.29 -23.35 -30.71
N PRO A 370 -6.61 -22.80 -31.73
CA PRO A 370 -6.43 -21.36 -31.84
C PRO A 370 -7.80 -20.71 -31.96
N GLN A 371 -8.12 -19.79 -31.05
CA GLN A 371 -9.29 -18.93 -31.21
C GLN A 371 -9.04 -18.02 -32.41
N ALA A 372 -9.82 -18.18 -33.47
CA ALA A 372 -9.84 -17.22 -34.56
C ALA A 372 -10.40 -15.88 -34.04
N PRO A 373 -9.84 -14.73 -34.45
CA PRO A 373 -10.30 -13.43 -34.00
C PRO A 373 -11.69 -13.15 -34.54
N GLY A 374 -12.60 -12.75 -33.65
CA GLY A 374 -13.94 -12.26 -33.96
C GLY A 374 -14.07 -10.78 -33.61
#